data_AF-A0A4D6HA73-F1
#
_entry.id   AF-A0A4D6HA73-F1
#
_cell.length_a   1.000
_cell.length_b   1.000
_cell.length_c   1.000
_cell.angle_alpha   90.00
_cell.angle_beta   90.00
_cell.angle_gamma   90.00
#
_symmetry.space_group_name_H-M   'P 1'
#
loop_
_entity.id
_entity.type
_entity.pdbx_description
1 polymer ?
#
loop_
_entity_poly.entity_id
_entity_poly.type
_entity_poly.pdbx_seq_one_letter_code
_entity_poly.pdbx_strand_id
1 'polypeptide(L)'
;MGLTRRYLLPLVLAPGVAVHELAHYLACRLLGIRVREVVLFRFGDPVGYVDHDVPRAYWRRIVVTIAPLVVNTAVAVAAFWASARVAVPLALVATYLGVVTLRNSIPSSIDARALFPHSRLGYLHPLFVLTLPLIAILLLANRLRAYGFSVAYTGAVSGVLLLSFHTDALSLTELFAGLI
;
A
#
# COMPACT_ATOMS: atom_id res chain seq x y z
N MET A 1 5.12 18.60 16.98
CA MET A 1 4.48 17.33 16.56
C MET A 1 4.34 16.44 17.81
N GLY A 2 3.11 16.07 18.20
CA GLY A 2 2.86 15.32 19.44
C GLY A 2 3.31 13.85 19.39
N LEU A 3 3.43 13.24 20.57
CA LEU A 3 3.81 11.83 20.79
C LEU A 3 3.08 10.87 19.82
N THR A 4 1.79 11.09 19.61
CA THR A 4 0.93 10.26 18.76
C THR A 4 1.40 10.17 17.31
N ARG A 5 1.72 11.31 16.67
CA ARG A 5 2.14 11.31 15.26
C ARG A 5 3.57 10.82 15.07
N ARG A 6 4.42 11.03 16.08
CA ARG A 6 5.86 10.70 15.99
C ARG A 6 6.17 9.25 16.34
N TYR A 7 5.40 8.64 17.24
CA TYR A 7 5.70 7.30 17.76
C TYR A 7 4.53 6.33 17.65
N LEU A 8 3.35 6.68 18.18
CA LEU A 8 2.22 5.72 18.24
C LEU A 8 1.69 5.34 16.86
N LEU A 9 1.44 6.32 16.00
CA LEU A 9 0.91 6.09 14.66
C LEU A 9 1.91 5.31 13.78
N PRO A 10 3.20 5.67 13.71
CA PRO A 10 4.19 4.87 13.00
C PRO A 10 4.27 3.43 13.53
N LEU A 11 4.23 3.22 14.85
CA LEU A 11 4.30 1.89 15.44
C LEU A 11 3.10 1.02 15.04
N VAL A 12 1.88 1.56 15.10
CA VAL A 12 0.66 0.87 14.64
C VAL A 12 0.71 0.57 13.14
N LEU A 13 1.37 1.41 12.35
CA LEU A 13 1.47 1.22 10.90
C LEU A 13 2.68 0.40 10.47
N ALA A 14 3.59 0.07 11.39
CA ALA A 14 4.87 -0.56 11.09
C ALA A 14 4.72 -1.83 10.25
N PRO A 15 3.75 -2.75 10.49
CA PRO A 15 3.59 -3.93 9.62
C PRO A 15 3.29 -3.55 8.17
N GLY A 16 2.44 -2.55 7.95
CA GLY A 16 2.10 -2.09 6.60
C GLY A 16 3.25 -1.37 5.90
N VAL A 17 4.03 -0.58 6.64
CA VAL A 17 5.26 0.06 6.14
C VAL A 17 6.29 -1.02 5.76
N ALA A 18 6.48 -2.04 6.59
CA ALA A 18 7.40 -3.12 6.30
C ALA A 18 7.04 -3.88 5.02
N VAL A 19 5.75 -4.18 4.79
CA VAL A 19 5.29 -4.80 3.53
C VAL A 19 5.50 -3.86 2.34
N HIS A 20 5.29 -2.55 2.52
CA HIS A 20 5.53 -1.54 1.48
C HIS A 20 6.99 -1.55 1.01
N GLU A 21 7.93 -1.42 1.95
CA GLU A 21 9.36 -1.41 1.62
C GLU A 21 9.84 -2.77 1.12
N LEU A 22 9.28 -3.85 1.65
CA LEU A 22 9.55 -5.19 1.13
C LEU A 22 9.10 -5.33 -0.33
N ALA A 23 7.98 -4.71 -0.73
CA ALA A 23 7.51 -4.75 -2.11
C ALA A 23 8.50 -4.07 -3.08
N HIS A 24 9.01 -2.89 -2.71
CA HIS A 24 10.08 -2.21 -3.47
C HIS A 24 11.33 -3.09 -3.57
N TYR A 25 11.76 -3.64 -2.44
CA TYR A 25 12.93 -4.51 -2.39
C TYR A 25 12.76 -5.75 -3.29
N LEU A 26 11.61 -6.45 -3.19
CA LEU A 26 11.33 -7.62 -4.00
C LEU A 26 11.29 -7.27 -5.49
N ALA A 27 10.68 -6.15 -5.88
CA ALA A 27 10.69 -5.69 -7.26
C ALA A 27 12.11 -5.41 -7.76
N CYS A 28 12.95 -4.75 -6.95
CA CYS A 28 14.36 -4.54 -7.27
C CYS A 28 15.12 -5.86 -7.45
N ARG A 29 14.94 -6.81 -6.53
CA ARG A 29 15.57 -8.14 -6.59
C ARG A 29 15.15 -8.92 -7.83
N LEU A 30 13.86 -8.93 -8.17
CA LEU A 30 13.32 -9.61 -9.36
C LEU A 30 13.84 -9.00 -10.67
N LEU A 31 14.08 -7.69 -10.69
CA LEU A 31 14.56 -6.97 -11.87
C LEU A 31 16.09 -6.87 -11.97
N GLY A 32 16.82 -7.47 -11.03
CA GLY A 32 18.28 -7.38 -10.94
C GLY A 32 18.78 -5.95 -10.72
N ILE A 33 17.99 -5.10 -10.04
CA ILE A 33 18.40 -3.75 -9.63
C ILE A 33 19.20 -3.88 -8.33
N ARG A 34 20.39 -3.28 -8.29
CA ARG A 34 21.23 -3.29 -7.09
C ARG A 34 20.59 -2.46 -5.99
N VAL A 35 20.41 -3.08 -4.83
CA VAL A 35 19.93 -2.44 -3.60
C VAL A 35 21.13 -2.20 -2.69
N ARG A 36 21.22 -0.98 -2.15
CA ARG A 36 22.33 -0.54 -1.28
C ARG A 36 21.94 -0.65 0.19
N GLU A 37 20.73 -0.24 0.52
CA GLU A 37 20.22 -0.25 1.89
C GLU A 37 18.72 -0.55 1.90
N VAL A 38 18.26 -1.30 2.90
CA VAL A 38 16.85 -1.58 3.15
C VAL A 38 16.56 -1.30 4.61
N VAL A 39 15.62 -0.40 4.86
CA VAL A 39 15.10 -0.11 6.19
C VAL A 39 13.59 -0.31 6.15
N LEU A 40 13.11 -1.45 6.64
CA LEU A 40 11.68 -1.80 6.61
C LEU A 40 10.85 -0.93 7.56
N PHE A 41 11.45 -0.48 8.66
CA PHE A 41 10.81 0.44 9.58
C PHE A 41 11.86 1.18 10.42
N ARG A 42 11.68 2.48 10.62
CA ARG A 42 12.35 3.28 11.64
C ARG A 42 11.44 4.40 12.12
N PHE A 43 11.69 4.89 13.34
CA PHE A 43 11.11 6.15 13.75
C PHE A 43 11.83 7.31 13.05
N GLY A 44 11.08 8.29 12.57
CA GLY A 44 11.62 9.45 11.86
C GLY A 44 10.91 9.67 10.53
N ASP A 45 11.57 10.40 9.64
CA ASP A 45 11.12 10.68 8.29
C ASP A 45 12.29 10.45 7.31
N PRO A 46 12.19 9.49 6.38
CA PRO A 46 11.09 8.56 6.18
C PRO A 46 11.03 7.45 7.25
N VAL A 47 9.82 6.88 7.42
CA VAL A 47 9.52 5.77 8.34
C VAL A 47 9.98 4.40 7.83
N GLY A 48 10.45 4.33 6.59
CA GLY A 48 11.00 3.16 5.90
C GLY A 48 11.53 3.61 4.54
N TYR A 49 12.47 2.88 3.95
CA TYR A 49 12.95 3.13 2.59
C TYR A 49 13.76 1.95 2.04
N VAL A 50 13.85 1.90 0.71
CA VAL A 50 14.78 1.06 -0.05
C VAL A 50 15.66 1.96 -0.92
N ASP A 51 16.96 2.03 -0.62
CA ASP A 51 17.92 2.73 -1.47
C ASP A 51 18.45 1.77 -2.55
N HIS A 52 18.26 2.13 -3.81
CA HIS A 52 18.60 1.29 -4.95
C HIS A 52 19.10 2.12 -6.14
N ASP A 53 19.80 1.46 -7.06
CA ASP A 53 20.26 2.10 -8.29
C ASP A 53 19.08 2.51 -9.18
N VAL A 54 19.24 3.62 -9.90
CA VAL A 54 18.22 4.11 -10.82
C VAL A 54 18.11 3.16 -12.03
N PRO A 55 16.92 2.57 -12.30
CA PRO A 55 16.77 1.65 -13.42
C PRO A 55 16.98 2.33 -14.78
N ARG A 56 17.76 1.68 -15.66
CA ARG A 56 18.05 2.17 -17.03
C ARG A 56 16.80 2.15 -17.91
N ALA A 57 16.05 1.04 -17.87
CA ALA A 57 14.82 0.90 -18.64
C ALA A 57 13.64 1.54 -17.90
N TYR A 58 12.85 2.35 -18.62
CA TYR A 58 11.74 3.10 -18.02
C TYR A 58 10.68 2.19 -17.37
N TRP A 59 10.32 1.09 -18.03
CA TRP A 59 9.33 0.14 -17.49
C TRP A 59 9.73 -0.46 -16.14
N ARG A 60 11.03 -0.63 -15.87
CA ARG A 60 11.52 -1.11 -14.57
C ARG A 60 11.25 -0.10 -13.46
N ARG A 61 11.30 1.21 -13.76
CA ARG A 61 10.91 2.27 -12.82
C ARG A 61 9.44 2.17 -12.46
N ILE A 62 8.58 1.94 -13.47
CA ILE A 62 7.14 1.74 -13.27
C ILE A 62 6.89 0.56 -12.33
N VAL A 63 7.53 -0.58 -12.60
CA VAL A 63 7.36 -1.80 -11.80
C VAL A 63 7.77 -1.57 -10.34
N VAL A 64 8.93 -0.96 -10.09
CA VAL A 64 9.37 -0.65 -8.72
C VAL A 64 8.39 0.31 -8.05
N THR A 65 8.05 1.44 -8.68
CA THR A 65 7.12 2.43 -8.09
C THR A 65 5.75 1.85 -7.75
N ILE A 66 5.22 0.93 -8.57
CA ILE A 66 3.87 0.36 -8.40
C ILE A 66 3.86 -0.92 -7.55
N ALA A 67 5.02 -1.53 -7.29
CA ALA A 67 5.10 -2.76 -6.51
C ALA A 67 4.38 -2.67 -5.15
N PRO A 68 4.51 -1.60 -4.34
CA PRO A 68 3.79 -1.51 -3.07
C PRO A 68 2.28 -1.47 -3.23
N LEU A 69 1.76 -0.82 -4.28
CA LEU A 69 0.32 -0.79 -4.55
C LEU A 69 -0.22 -2.20 -4.78
N VAL A 70 0.47 -2.97 -5.61
CA VAL A 70 0.06 -4.33 -5.98
C VAL A 70 0.23 -5.28 -4.80
N VAL A 71 1.42 -5.31 -4.19
CA VAL A 71 1.76 -6.27 -3.12
C VAL A 71 0.95 -5.99 -1.87
N ASN A 72 0.88 -4.75 -1.38
CA ASN A 72 0.11 -4.46 -0.16
C ASN A 72 -1.39 -4.72 -0.36
N THR A 73 -1.94 -4.42 -1.53
CA THR A 73 -3.35 -4.70 -1.80
C THR A 73 -3.60 -6.20 -1.84
N ALA A 74 -2.73 -6.99 -2.47
CA ALA A 74 -2.84 -8.44 -2.48
C ALA A 74 -2.74 -9.03 -1.07
N VAL A 75 -1.78 -8.56 -0.25
CA VAL A 75 -1.65 -8.97 1.16
C VAL A 75 -2.89 -8.58 1.96
N ALA A 76 -3.44 -7.39 1.75
CA ALA A 76 -4.66 -6.96 2.42
C ALA A 76 -5.84 -7.87 2.07
N VAL A 77 -6.07 -8.13 0.77
CA VAL A 77 -7.13 -9.05 0.31
C VAL A 77 -6.97 -10.43 0.93
N ALA A 78 -5.75 -10.99 0.92
CA ALA A 78 -5.46 -12.29 1.53
C ALA A 78 -5.74 -12.28 3.05
N ALA A 79 -5.41 -11.19 3.74
CA ALA A 79 -5.65 -11.06 5.18
C ALA A 79 -7.15 -10.99 5.52
N PHE A 80 -7.95 -10.23 4.76
CA PHE A 80 -9.41 -10.21 4.93
C PHE A 80 -10.08 -11.55 4.54
N TRP A 81 -9.55 -12.23 3.52
CA TRP A 81 -10.00 -13.58 3.17
C TRP A 81 -9.69 -14.59 4.29
N ALA A 82 -8.50 -14.50 4.89
CA ALA A 82 -8.11 -15.35 6.00
C ALA A 82 -8.91 -15.04 7.28
N SER A 83 -9.25 -13.78 7.54
CA SER A 83 -10.00 -13.41 8.75
C SER A 83 -11.39 -14.05 8.81
N ALA A 84 -12.01 -14.31 7.66
CA ALA A 84 -13.30 -15.01 7.58
C ALA A 84 -13.23 -16.53 7.89
N ARG A 85 -12.03 -17.11 8.07
CA ARG A 85 -11.80 -18.57 8.16
C ARG A 85 -11.13 -19.01 9.46
N VAL A 86 -10.94 -18.09 10.40
CA VAL A 86 -10.21 -18.33 11.66
C VAL A 86 -11.04 -17.85 12.85
N ALA A 87 -10.66 -18.30 14.05
CA ALA A 87 -11.32 -17.84 15.28
C ALA A 87 -11.21 -16.33 15.47
N VAL A 88 -12.17 -15.73 16.16
CA VAL A 88 -12.31 -14.27 16.34
C VAL A 88 -11.01 -13.56 16.73
N PRO A 89 -10.19 -14.03 17.70
CA PRO A 89 -8.94 -13.34 18.02
C PRO A 89 -7.97 -13.25 16.84
N LEU A 90 -7.83 -14.34 16.06
CA LEU A 90 -6.98 -14.36 14.87
C LEU A 90 -7.61 -13.56 13.72
N ALA A 91 -8.94 -13.53 13.62
CA ALA A 91 -9.64 -12.73 12.63
C ALA A 91 -9.41 -11.23 12.84
N LEU A 92 -9.38 -10.78 14.11
CA LEU A 92 -9.05 -9.39 14.46
C LEU A 92 -7.61 -9.03 14.08
N VAL A 93 -6.65 -9.92 14.32
CA VAL A 93 -5.24 -9.73 13.92
C VAL A 93 -5.12 -9.66 12.40
N ALA A 94 -5.74 -10.59 11.68
CA ALA A 94 -5.72 -10.61 10.22
C ALA A 94 -6.40 -9.36 9.62
N THR A 95 -7.54 -8.95 10.16
CA THR A 95 -8.22 -7.70 9.77
C THR A 95 -7.33 -6.48 10.02
N TYR A 96 -6.70 -6.40 11.20
CA TYR A 96 -5.74 -5.33 11.51
C TYR A 96 -4.59 -5.28 10.52
N LEU A 97 -3.95 -6.42 10.22
CA LEU A 97 -2.87 -6.52 9.24
C LEU A 97 -3.36 -6.09 7.84
N GLY A 98 -4.56 -6.50 7.44
CA GLY A 98 -5.17 -6.09 6.19
C GLY A 98 -5.39 -4.58 6.10
N VAL A 99 -5.92 -3.96 7.16
CA VAL A 99 -6.15 -2.51 7.23
C VAL A 99 -4.83 -1.74 7.16
N VAL A 100 -3.81 -2.11 7.94
CA VAL A 100 -2.55 -1.35 7.97
C VAL A 100 -1.72 -1.55 6.70
N THR A 101 -1.75 -2.73 6.07
CA THR A 101 -1.09 -2.96 4.78
C THR A 101 -1.77 -2.15 3.67
N LEU A 102 -3.10 -2.19 3.62
CA LEU A 102 -3.90 -1.40 2.67
C LEU A 102 -3.67 0.10 2.83
N ARG A 103 -3.63 0.62 4.06
CA ARG A 103 -3.35 2.04 4.32
C ARG A 103 -1.99 2.50 3.78
N ASN A 104 -1.02 1.60 3.77
CA ASN A 104 0.32 1.83 3.26
C ASN A 104 0.50 1.35 1.81
N SER A 105 -0.55 1.01 1.07
CA SER A 105 -0.42 0.50 -0.31
C SER A 105 -0.05 1.58 -1.33
N ILE A 106 -0.60 2.79 -1.20
CA ILE A 106 -0.41 3.85 -2.19
C ILE A 106 1.03 4.37 -2.13
N PRO A 107 1.78 4.36 -3.25
CA PRO A 107 3.14 4.90 -3.33
C PRO A 107 3.24 6.34 -2.85
N SER A 108 4.36 6.69 -2.25
CA SER A 108 4.62 8.03 -1.73
C SER A 108 4.85 9.05 -2.86
N SER A 109 4.94 10.32 -2.48
CA SER A 109 5.30 11.37 -3.45
C SER A 109 6.74 11.24 -3.95
N ILE A 110 7.64 10.62 -3.18
CA ILE A 110 9.02 10.33 -3.59
C ILE A 110 9.01 9.23 -4.66
N ASP A 111 8.25 8.16 -4.44
CA ASP A 111 8.12 7.04 -5.39
C ASP A 111 7.51 7.50 -6.72
N ALA A 112 6.46 8.34 -6.65
CA ALA A 112 5.83 8.91 -7.83
C ALA A 112 6.80 9.82 -8.60
N ARG A 113 7.64 10.59 -7.88
CA ARG A 113 8.65 11.45 -8.51
C ARG A 113 9.80 10.67 -9.15
N ALA A 114 10.09 9.46 -8.68
CA ALA A 114 11.11 8.60 -9.28
C ALA A 114 10.80 8.19 -10.74
N LEU A 115 9.53 8.29 -11.15
CA LEU A 115 9.10 8.10 -12.53
C LEU A 115 9.54 9.24 -13.46
N PHE A 116 9.88 10.43 -12.95
CA PHE A 116 10.38 11.49 -13.82
C PHE A 116 11.75 11.13 -14.43
N PRO A 117 11.91 11.28 -15.75
CA PRO A 117 13.18 11.02 -16.41
C PRO A 117 14.27 11.98 -15.94
N HIS A 118 15.51 11.49 -15.92
CA HIS A 118 16.68 12.29 -15.51
C HIS A 118 17.42 12.91 -16.71
N SER A 119 16.90 12.72 -17.93
CA SER A 119 17.45 13.27 -19.17
C SER A 119 16.35 13.92 -19.99
N ARG A 120 16.69 14.94 -20.78
CA ARG A 120 15.72 15.65 -21.65
C ARG A 120 15.04 14.72 -22.66
N LEU A 121 15.80 13.79 -23.26
CA LEU A 121 15.26 12.78 -24.19
C LEU A 121 14.28 11.83 -23.50
N GLY A 122 14.45 11.58 -22.19
CA GLY A 122 13.54 10.71 -21.45
C GLY A 122 12.12 11.26 -21.35
N TYR A 123 11.93 12.58 -21.40
CA TYR A 123 10.59 13.20 -21.43
C TYR A 123 9.82 12.93 -22.72
N LEU A 124 10.52 12.54 -23.79
CA LEU A 124 9.92 12.14 -25.07
C LEU A 124 9.66 10.62 -25.13
N HIS A 125 10.09 9.86 -24.12
CA HIS A 125 9.95 8.40 -24.12
C HIS A 125 8.45 8.03 -24.07
N PRO A 126 7.94 7.17 -24.98
CA PRO A 126 6.50 6.87 -25.06
C PRO A 126 5.91 6.38 -23.73
N LEU A 127 6.61 5.49 -23.04
CA LEU A 127 6.16 5.00 -21.73
C LEU A 127 6.06 6.11 -20.68
N PHE A 128 6.90 7.15 -20.72
CA PHE A 128 6.81 8.27 -19.78
C PHE A 128 5.49 9.02 -19.97
N VAL A 129 5.18 9.39 -21.21
CA VAL A 129 3.94 10.07 -21.57
C VAL A 129 2.71 9.25 -21.13
N LEU A 130 2.73 7.94 -21.36
CA LEU A 130 1.67 7.03 -20.92
C LEU A 130 1.53 6.93 -19.40
N THR A 131 2.61 7.10 -18.64
CA THR A 131 2.56 7.15 -17.17
C THR A 131 2.21 8.52 -16.57
N LEU A 132 2.12 9.60 -17.35
CA LEU A 132 1.76 10.91 -16.79
C LEU A 132 0.43 10.90 -16.02
N PRO A 133 -0.65 10.26 -16.49
CA PRO A 133 -1.88 10.15 -15.71
C PRO A 133 -1.67 9.44 -14.37
N LEU A 134 -0.88 8.37 -14.36
CA LEU A 134 -0.54 7.63 -13.14
C LEU A 134 0.23 8.50 -12.16
N ILE A 135 1.26 9.23 -12.62
CA ILE A 135 2.03 10.17 -11.79
C ILE A 135 1.09 11.23 -11.20
N ALA A 136 0.20 11.81 -12.01
CA ALA A 136 -0.76 12.81 -11.56
C ALA A 136 -1.71 12.26 -10.47
N ILE A 137 -2.25 11.05 -10.67
CA ILE A 137 -3.11 10.38 -9.69
C ILE A 137 -2.35 10.14 -8.38
N LEU A 138 -1.12 9.63 -8.43
CA LEU A 138 -0.32 9.37 -7.23
C LEU A 138 0.04 10.65 -6.48
N LEU A 139 0.44 11.71 -7.19
CA LEU A 139 0.75 12.99 -6.57
C LEU A 139 -0.50 13.66 -5.98
N LEU A 140 -1.64 13.59 -6.67
CA LEU A 140 -2.92 14.08 -6.17
C LEU A 140 -3.36 13.30 -4.92
N ALA A 141 -3.32 11.97 -4.96
CA ALA A 141 -3.63 11.12 -3.82
C ALA A 141 -2.75 11.48 -2.60
N ASN A 142 -1.44 11.68 -2.81
CA ASN A 142 -0.52 12.10 -1.76
C ASN A 142 -0.82 13.49 -1.21
N ARG A 143 -1.18 14.46 -2.07
CA ARG A 143 -1.62 15.79 -1.65
C ARG A 143 -2.92 15.73 -0.84
N LEU A 144 -3.86 14.89 -1.25
CA LEU A 144 -5.15 14.72 -0.59
C LEU A 144 -5.05 14.01 0.77
N ARG A 145 -3.92 13.34 1.09
CA ARG A 145 -3.71 12.73 2.42
C ARG A 145 -3.81 13.75 3.55
N ALA A 146 -3.41 15.00 3.32
CA ALA A 146 -3.54 16.08 4.28
C ALA A 146 -5.01 16.37 4.67
N TYR A 147 -5.95 16.06 3.78
CA TYR A 147 -7.40 16.24 3.97
C TYR A 147 -8.12 14.92 4.33
N GLY A 148 -7.39 13.88 4.73
CA GLY A 148 -7.99 12.62 5.19
C GLY A 148 -8.20 11.55 4.12
N PHE A 149 -7.72 11.75 2.87
CA PHE A 149 -7.88 10.78 1.80
C PHE A 149 -7.40 9.37 2.17
N SER A 150 -6.26 9.23 2.88
CA SER A 150 -5.78 7.91 3.30
C SER A 150 -6.76 7.18 4.22
N VAL A 151 -7.47 7.91 5.09
CA VAL A 151 -8.45 7.31 6.00
C VAL A 151 -9.69 6.90 5.20
N ALA A 152 -10.19 7.79 4.34
CA ALA A 152 -11.37 7.51 3.51
C ALA A 152 -11.13 6.32 2.56
N TYR A 153 -10.01 6.30 1.83
CA TYR A 153 -9.61 5.19 0.96
C TYR A 153 -9.52 3.87 1.72
N THR A 154 -8.79 3.86 2.85
CA THR A 154 -8.61 2.64 3.64
C THR A 154 -9.94 2.14 4.19
N GLY A 155 -10.77 3.03 4.73
CA GLY A 155 -12.08 2.68 5.29
C GLY A 155 -13.02 2.14 4.22
N ALA A 156 -13.11 2.80 3.06
CA ALA A 156 -13.96 2.36 1.95
C ALA A 156 -13.56 0.97 1.45
N VAL A 157 -12.28 0.75 1.13
CA VAL A 157 -11.82 -0.53 0.60
C VAL A 157 -11.86 -1.63 1.67
N SER A 158 -11.51 -1.34 2.92
CA SER A 158 -11.66 -2.32 4.03
C SER A 158 -13.12 -2.69 4.24
N GLY A 159 -14.05 -1.74 4.15
CA GLY A 159 -15.49 -2.00 4.24
C GLY A 159 -15.97 -2.92 3.13
N VAL A 160 -15.56 -2.67 1.88
CA VAL A 160 -15.84 -3.57 0.76
C VAL A 160 -15.29 -4.97 1.01
N LEU A 161 -14.05 -5.10 1.47
CA LEU A 161 -13.43 -6.41 1.73
C LEU A 161 -14.11 -7.16 2.89
N LEU A 162 -14.48 -6.46 3.97
CA LEU A 162 -15.25 -7.04 5.07
C LEU A 162 -16.60 -7.56 4.57
N LEU A 163 -17.35 -6.71 3.85
CA LEU A 163 -18.62 -7.11 3.27
C LEU A 163 -18.46 -8.26 2.29
N SER A 164 -17.40 -8.30 1.50
CA SER A 164 -17.18 -9.37 0.50
C SER A 164 -16.86 -10.73 1.13
N PHE A 165 -16.19 -10.76 2.28
CA PHE A 165 -15.74 -12.01 2.91
C PHE A 165 -16.53 -12.43 4.16
N HIS A 166 -17.34 -11.55 4.76
CA HIS A 166 -18.11 -11.82 5.98
C HIS A 166 -19.63 -11.68 5.74
N THR A 167 -20.10 -11.95 4.52
CA THR A 167 -21.52 -11.88 4.10
C THR A 167 -22.46 -12.80 4.86
N ASP A 168 -21.97 -13.90 5.44
CA ASP A 168 -22.82 -14.88 6.15
C ASP A 168 -23.48 -14.27 7.40
N ALA A 169 -22.97 -13.15 7.91
CA ALA A 169 -23.57 -12.38 9.00
C ALA A 169 -24.77 -11.48 8.59
N LEU A 170 -25.06 -11.35 7.29
CA LEU A 170 -26.16 -10.54 6.75
C LEU A 170 -27.20 -11.36 5.97
N SER A 171 -27.27 -12.65 6.24
CA SER A 171 -28.42 -13.48 5.90
C SER A 171 -29.64 -12.97 6.70
N LEU A 172 -30.37 -11.99 6.15
CA LEU A 172 -31.68 -11.57 6.69
C LEU A 172 -32.62 -12.80 6.85
N THR A 173 -32.42 -13.82 6.03
CA THR A 173 -33.08 -15.12 6.09
C THR A 173 -32.86 -15.87 7.41
N GLU A 174 -31.68 -15.83 8.02
CA GLU A 174 -31.43 -16.47 9.33
C GLU A 174 -32.08 -15.68 10.48
N LEU A 175 -32.16 -14.35 10.36
CA LEU A 175 -32.81 -13.47 11.36
C LEU A 175 -34.35 -13.66 11.38
N PHE A 176 -34.96 -13.93 10.23
CA PHE A 176 -36.41 -14.18 10.10
C PHE A 176 -36.79 -15.66 10.23
N ALA A 177 -35.87 -16.61 9.98
CA ALA A 177 -36.13 -18.04 10.20
C ALA A 177 -36.25 -18.41 11.69
N GLY A 178 -35.70 -17.59 12.60
CA GLY A 178 -35.90 -17.74 14.05
C GLY A 178 -37.20 -17.14 14.59
N LEU A 179 -38.06 -16.57 13.73
CA LEU A 179 -39.31 -15.88 14.09
C LEU A 179 -40.58 -16.55 13.52
N ILE A 180 -40.44 -17.72 12.88
CA ILE A 180 -41.54 -18.60 12.42
C ILE A 180 -41.43 -19.92 13.18
#